data_AF-G5ND30-F1
#
_entry.id   AF-G5ND30-F1
#
_cell.length_a   1.000
_cell.length_b   1.000
_cell.length_c   1.000
_cell.angle_alpha   90.00
_cell.angle_beta   90.00
_cell.angle_gamma   90.00
#
_symmetry.space_group_name_H-M   'P 1'
#
loop_
_entity.id
_entity.type
_entity.pdbx_description
1 polymer ?
#
loop_
_entity_poly.entity_id
_entity_poly.type
_entity_poly.pdbx_seq_one_letter_code
_entity_poly.pdbx_strand_id
1 'polypeptide(L)'
;GPTTYNACSTVRWNDGVSFPIQSGHGCLGCSEDGFWDYGSFYSRATGIPQTGIEATADKIGLGVAGVAGAAAIAHATVSAIKHARNKNNTSSENAPEEKK
;
A
#
# COMPACT_ATOMS: atom_id res chain seq x y z
N GLY A 1 -22.21 -2.58 14.16
CA GLY A 1 -20.96 -2.36 13.44
C GLY A 1 -19.93 -1.87 14.43
N PRO A 2 -19.37 -0.68 14.30
CA PRO A 2 -18.56 -0.08 15.38
C PRO A 2 -19.40 0.64 16.45
N THR A 3 -20.65 1.00 16.15
CA THR A 3 -21.56 1.78 17.01
C THR A 3 -22.94 1.13 17.12
N THR A 4 -23.01 -0.21 17.16
CA THR A 4 -24.30 -0.94 17.22
C THR A 4 -24.20 -2.06 18.24
N TYR A 5 -25.13 -2.12 19.18
CA TYR A 5 -25.23 -3.16 20.20
C TYR A 5 -26.23 -4.24 19.77
N ASN A 6 -25.70 -5.40 19.37
CA ASN A 6 -26.50 -6.59 19.05
C ASN A 6 -25.64 -7.86 19.14
N ALA A 7 -26.27 -9.02 19.16
CA ALA A 7 -25.61 -10.33 19.19
C ALA A 7 -25.32 -10.92 17.79
N CYS A 8 -25.50 -10.15 16.71
CA CYS A 8 -25.38 -10.62 15.33
C CYS A 8 -24.03 -11.26 15.00
N SER A 9 -22.91 -10.79 15.56
CA SER A 9 -21.58 -11.34 15.26
C SER A 9 -21.17 -12.51 16.16
N THR A 10 -21.92 -12.76 17.24
CA THR A 10 -21.64 -13.85 18.20
C THR A 10 -22.65 -14.98 18.07
N VAL A 11 -23.94 -14.68 18.26
CA VAL A 11 -25.05 -15.64 18.14
C VAL A 11 -25.45 -15.86 16.67
N ARG A 12 -25.34 -14.82 15.84
CA ARG A 12 -25.74 -14.83 14.42
C ARG A 12 -27.24 -15.04 14.23
N TRP A 13 -27.65 -15.30 12.98
CA TRP A 13 -29.04 -15.50 12.56
C TRP A 13 -29.23 -16.90 11.99
N ASN A 14 -30.47 -17.40 12.08
CA ASN A 14 -30.90 -18.68 11.50
C ASN A 14 -30.06 -19.86 12.01
N ASP A 15 -30.09 -20.12 13.31
CA ASP A 15 -29.33 -21.23 13.93
C ASP A 15 -27.81 -21.14 13.66
N GLY A 16 -27.26 -19.93 13.73
CA GLY A 16 -25.82 -19.71 13.56
C GLY A 16 -25.34 -19.63 12.11
N VAL A 17 -26.23 -19.76 11.11
CA VAL A 17 -25.88 -19.85 9.69
C VAL A 17 -25.10 -18.63 9.20
N SER A 18 -25.61 -17.41 9.41
CA SER A 18 -24.94 -16.19 8.95
C SER A 18 -25.44 -14.94 9.69
N PHE A 19 -24.91 -13.78 9.32
CA PHE A 19 -25.36 -12.45 9.72
C PHE A 19 -24.94 -11.44 8.63
N PRO A 20 -25.43 -10.19 8.64
CA PRO A 20 -25.26 -9.26 7.51
C PRO A 20 -23.81 -9.13 7.00
N ILE A 21 -22.84 -8.96 7.90
CA ILE A 21 -21.42 -8.78 7.55
C ILE A 21 -20.84 -10.05 6.92
N GLN A 22 -21.18 -11.23 7.44
CA GLN A 22 -20.75 -12.51 6.86
C GLN A 22 -21.40 -12.77 5.49
N SER A 23 -22.60 -12.27 5.26
CA SER A 23 -23.28 -12.33 3.96
C SER A 23 -22.84 -11.23 2.98
N GLY A 24 -21.80 -10.45 3.32
CA GLY A 24 -21.21 -9.45 2.41
C GLY A 24 -21.84 -8.05 2.49
N HIS A 25 -22.75 -7.79 3.43
CA HIS A 25 -23.34 -6.47 3.61
C HIS A 25 -22.90 -5.82 4.93
N GLY A 26 -22.54 -4.54 4.89
CA GLY A 26 -22.25 -3.76 6.09
C GLY A 26 -23.40 -3.78 7.11
N CYS A 27 -23.09 -3.66 8.40
CA CYS A 27 -24.11 -3.52 9.43
C CYS A 27 -24.80 -2.17 9.28
N LEU A 28 -26.14 -2.17 9.19
CA LEU A 28 -26.96 -0.96 9.02
C LEU A 28 -27.24 -0.21 10.34
N GLY A 29 -26.96 -0.83 11.49
CA GLY A 29 -27.32 -0.25 12.79
C GLY A 29 -28.78 -0.43 13.19
N CYS A 30 -29.50 -1.43 12.65
CA CYS A 30 -30.94 -1.58 12.84
C CYS A 30 -31.45 -1.77 14.29
N SER A 31 -30.55 -2.03 15.25
CA SER A 31 -30.88 -2.08 16.68
C SER A 31 -30.64 -0.77 17.42
N GLU A 32 -30.08 0.25 16.76
CA GLU A 32 -29.88 1.56 17.35
C GLU A 32 -31.05 2.49 17.05
N ASP A 33 -31.28 3.43 17.97
CA ASP A 33 -32.30 4.45 17.81
C ASP A 33 -32.00 5.39 16.64
N GLY A 34 -33.02 5.70 15.84
CA GLY A 34 -32.90 6.63 14.71
C GLY A 34 -31.96 6.17 13.57
N PHE A 35 -31.64 4.88 13.45
CA PHE A 35 -30.62 4.40 12.49
C PHE A 35 -30.90 4.75 11.02
N TRP A 36 -32.16 4.99 10.65
CA TRP A 36 -32.55 5.44 9.30
C TRP A 36 -32.08 6.88 8.99
N ASP A 37 -31.87 7.70 10.03
CA ASP A 37 -31.54 9.13 9.91
C ASP A 37 -30.04 9.42 10.14
N TYR A 38 -29.21 8.39 10.36
CA TYR A 38 -27.75 8.53 10.55
C TYR A 38 -26.97 8.81 9.26
N GLY A 39 -27.67 9.13 8.17
CA GLY A 39 -27.13 9.30 6.83
C GLY A 39 -27.14 8.01 6.02
N SER A 40 -26.47 8.01 4.87
CA SER A 40 -26.44 6.86 3.97
C SER A 40 -25.73 5.66 4.61
N PHE A 41 -26.31 4.47 4.47
CA PHE A 41 -25.74 3.20 4.93
C PHE A 41 -24.40 2.83 4.29
N TYR A 42 -24.07 3.46 3.17
CA TYR A 42 -22.82 3.24 2.44
C TYR A 42 -21.78 4.34 2.71
N SER A 43 -22.16 5.38 3.45
CA SER A 43 -21.22 6.38 3.93
C SER A 43 -20.42 5.85 5.12
N ARG A 44 -19.17 6.27 5.22
CA ARG A 44 -18.31 5.86 6.33
C ARG A 44 -18.83 6.45 7.63
N ALA A 45 -18.97 5.61 8.66
CA ALA A 45 -19.27 6.07 9.99
C ALA A 45 -18.15 7.00 10.50
N THR A 46 -18.53 8.18 10.98
CA THR A 46 -17.62 9.22 11.45
C THR A 46 -17.22 8.98 12.92
N GLY A 47 -16.08 9.52 13.34
CA GLY A 47 -15.65 9.47 14.75
C GLY A 47 -15.11 8.12 15.24
N ILE A 48 -15.02 7.09 14.39
CA ILE A 48 -14.41 5.80 14.75
C ILE A 48 -12.94 5.83 14.33
N PRO A 49 -11.97 5.74 15.28
CA PRO A 49 -10.57 5.64 14.93
C PRO A 49 -10.33 4.33 14.18
N GLN A 50 -10.03 4.43 12.88
CA GLN A 50 -9.73 3.27 12.05
C GLN A 50 -8.21 3.11 12.00
N THR A 51 -7.68 2.15 12.75
CA THR A 51 -6.26 1.82 12.71
C THR A 51 -5.98 0.98 11.48
N GLY A 52 -5.54 1.62 10.39
CA GLY A 52 -5.03 0.95 9.20
C GLY A 52 -3.59 0.51 9.44
N ILE A 53 -3.39 -0.57 10.21
CA ILE A 53 -2.06 -1.09 10.56
C ILE A 53 -1.22 -1.29 9.28
N GLU A 54 -1.83 -1.90 8.27
CA GLU A 54 -1.17 -2.10 6.97
C GLU A 54 -1.05 -0.80 6.16
N ALA A 55 -2.00 0.13 6.26
CA ALA A 55 -1.94 1.37 5.48
C ALA A 55 -0.74 2.26 5.84
N THR A 56 -0.27 2.20 7.09
CA THR A 56 0.96 2.87 7.50
C THR A 56 2.20 2.09 7.04
N ALA A 57 2.19 0.75 7.19
CA ALA A 57 3.27 -0.11 6.74
C ALA A 57 3.51 -0.01 5.22
N ASP A 58 2.44 -0.05 4.42
CA ASP A 58 2.46 0.08 2.96
C ASP A 58 3.08 1.41 2.52
N LYS A 59 2.71 2.52 3.17
CA LYS A 59 3.27 3.84 2.85
C LYS A 59 4.77 3.91 3.12
N ILE A 60 5.20 3.39 4.27
CA ILE A 60 6.62 3.38 4.64
C ILE A 60 7.38 2.44 3.69
N GLY A 61 6.88 1.23 3.48
CA GLY A 61 7.47 0.23 2.60
C GLY A 61 7.61 0.75 1.18
N LEU A 62 6.57 1.38 0.63
CA LEU A 62 6.59 1.99 -0.70
C LEU A 62 7.61 3.14 -0.79
N GLY A 63 7.68 3.98 0.23
CA GLY A 63 8.67 5.06 0.30
C GLY A 63 10.11 4.54 0.28
N VAL A 64 10.41 3.56 1.14
CA VAL A 64 11.74 2.94 1.21
C VAL A 64 12.10 2.23 -0.10
N ALA A 65 11.18 1.43 -0.64
CA ALA A 65 11.39 0.73 -1.90
C ALA A 65 11.62 1.70 -3.06
N GLY A 66 10.86 2.80 -3.12
CA GLY A 66 11.01 3.84 -4.13
C GLY A 66 12.39 4.49 -4.09
N VAL A 67 12.88 4.86 -2.90
CA VAL A 67 14.20 5.47 -2.72
C VAL A 67 15.32 4.50 -3.11
N ALA A 68 15.26 3.26 -2.60
CA ALA A 68 16.26 2.25 -2.90
C ALA A 68 16.33 1.93 -4.40
N GLY A 69 15.16 1.79 -5.05
CA GLY A 69 15.06 1.56 -6.49
C GLY A 69 15.68 2.70 -7.31
N ALA A 70 15.36 3.96 -6.98
CA ALA A 70 15.93 5.11 -7.66
C ALA A 70 17.47 5.19 -7.50
N ALA A 71 17.98 4.92 -6.29
CA ALA A 71 19.42 4.91 -6.03
C ALA A 71 20.14 3.82 -6.84
N ALA A 72 19.56 2.63 -6.95
CA ALA A 72 20.12 1.53 -7.74
C ALA A 72 20.21 1.90 -9.23
N ILE A 73 19.15 2.48 -9.80
CA ILE A 73 19.12 2.94 -11.20
C ILE A 73 20.19 4.00 -11.45
N ALA A 74 20.30 4.99 -10.56
CA ALA A 74 21.33 6.03 -10.66
C ALA A 74 22.75 5.44 -10.62
N HIS A 75 23.02 4.52 -9.68
CA HIS A 75 24.31 3.86 -9.55
C HIS A 75 24.67 3.07 -10.82
N ALA A 76 23.73 2.28 -11.34
CA ALA A 76 23.94 1.49 -12.55
C ALA A 76 24.25 2.38 -13.77
N THR A 77 23.51 3.49 -13.91
CA THR A 77 23.69 4.43 -15.03
C THR A 77 25.06 5.09 -15.00
N VAL A 78 25.49 5.60 -13.84
CA VAL A 78 26.80 6.23 -13.67
C VAL A 78 27.94 5.22 -13.90
N SER A 79 27.77 3.99 -13.41
CA SER A 79 28.77 2.93 -13.57
C SER A 79 28.98 2.54 -15.04
N ALA A 80 27.89 2.40 -15.81
CA ALA A 80 27.96 2.11 -17.24
C ALA A 80 28.71 3.23 -18.01
N ILE A 81 28.42 4.49 -17.71
CA ILE A 81 29.09 5.65 -18.33
C ILE A 81 30.59 5.65 -17.98
N LYS A 82 30.94 5.45 -16.70
CA LYS A 82 32.35 5.43 -16.26
C LYS A 82 33.11 4.30 -16.91
N HIS A 83 32.52 3.11 -16.99
CA HIS A 83 33.15 1.94 -17.63
C HIS A 83 33.42 2.18 -19.12
N ALA A 84 32.45 2.74 -19.85
CA ALA A 84 32.64 3.09 -21.27
C ALA A 84 33.76 4.13 -21.48
N ARG A 85 33.83 5.16 -20.63
CA ARG A 85 34.91 6.17 -20.69
C ARG A 85 36.28 5.57 -20.42
N ASN A 86 36.39 4.68 -19.42
CA ASN A 86 37.68 4.06 -19.06
C ASN A 86 38.20 3.16 -20.19
N LYS A 87 37.31 2.44 -20.89
CA LYS A 87 37.66 1.64 -22.06
C LYS A 87 38.21 2.51 -23.21
N ASN A 88 37.59 3.67 -23.46
CA ASN A 88 38.06 4.60 -24.50
C ASN A 88 39.42 5.23 -24.16
N ASN A 89 39.66 5.60 -22.90
CA ASN A 89 40.96 6.13 -22.46
C ASN A 89 42.07 5.09 -22.59
N THR A 90 41.81 3.84 -22.19
CA THR A 90 42.79 2.74 -22.33
C THR A 90 43.10 2.44 -23.80
N SER A 91 42.11 2.57 -24.69
CA SER A 91 42.32 2.37 -26.14
C SER A 91 43.07 3.53 -26.81
N SER A 92 42.94 4.76 -26.28
CA SER A 92 43.69 5.93 -26.76
C SER A 92 45.14 5.96 -26.28
N GLU A 93 45.42 5.39 -25.11
CA GLU A 93 46.79 5.26 -24.58
C GLU A 93 47.59 4.12 -25.24
N ASN A 94 46.90 3.14 -25.85
CA ASN A 94 47.52 2.04 -26.61
C ASN A 94 47.59 2.30 -28.14
N ALA A 95 47.36 3.53 -28.60
CA ALA A 95 47.61 3.88 -30.00
C ALA A 95 49.14 3.90 -30.24
N PRO A 96 49.69 3.11 -31.18
CA PRO A 96 51.13 3.05 -31.39
C PRO A 96 51.67 4.42 -31.82
N GLU A 97 52.69 4.91 -31.11
CA GLU A 97 53.51 6.06 -31.51
C GLU A 97 54.15 5.73 -32.87
N GLU A 98 53.72 6.44 -33.92
CA GLU A 98 54.31 6.40 -35.26
C GLU A 98 55.76 6.91 -35.17
N LYS A 99 56.72 5.97 -35.07
CA LYS A 99 58.15 6.30 -35.16
C LYS A 99 58.49 6.68 -36.60
N LYS A 100 58.79 7.97 -36.77
CA LYS A 100 59.34 8.61 -37.98
C LYS A 100 60.76 8.15 -38.30
#